data_AF-A0A4Y2M9V5-F1
#
_entry.id   AF-A0A4Y2M9V5-F1
#
_cell.length_a   1.000
_cell.length_b   1.000
_cell.length_c   1.000
_cell.angle_alpha   90.00
_cell.angle_beta   90.00
_cell.angle_gamma   90.00
#
_symmetry.space_group_name_H-M   'P 1'
#
loop_
_entity.id
_entity.type
_entity.pdbx_description
1 polymer ?
#
loop_
_entity_poly.entity_id
_entity_poly.type
_entity_poly.pdbx_seq_one_letter_code
_entity_poly.pdbx_strand_id
1 'polypeptide(L)'
;MIEKGGDYYQAAADGMLMPSYSVVSKLFEKEYSRTFGSISGDGMIENVEILLQDYVANKGGKAKFQYTADGEHYFVILCTPMILRTHERIVQASEVVMIDASGGVDKQRHRIYFCVTPCVAGALPLDIIITDSEKESVFVEALQCFKELLPSSAFYSQQYPQIFLTNIDLKEISAINKIYS
;
A
#
# COMPACT_ATOMS: atom_id res chain seq x y z
N MET A 1 17.22 22.50 -19.10
CA MET A 1 17.17 22.29 -20.56
C MET A 1 18.55 22.61 -21.10
N ILE A 2 19.21 21.67 -21.78
CA ILE A 2 20.50 21.97 -22.40
C ILE A 2 20.19 22.79 -23.66
N GLU A 3 20.49 24.09 -23.65
CA GLU A 3 20.43 24.93 -24.85
C GLU A 3 21.63 24.63 -25.75
N LYS A 4 21.56 23.50 -26.47
CA LYS A 4 22.46 23.23 -27.60
C LYS A 4 21.70 23.57 -28.86
N GLY A 5 21.92 24.76 -29.43
CA GLY A 5 21.27 25.23 -30.66
C GLY A 5 21.46 24.29 -31.86
N GLY A 6 22.33 24.64 -32.82
CA GLY A 6 22.55 23.84 -34.04
C GLY A 6 23.07 22.41 -33.79
N ASP A 7 23.70 22.16 -32.64
CA ASP A 7 24.31 20.87 -32.28
C ASP A 7 23.38 19.94 -31.47
N TYR A 8 22.09 20.29 -31.34
CA TYR A 8 21.13 19.47 -30.61
C TYR A 8 21.14 18.00 -31.08
N TYR A 9 21.12 17.79 -32.39
CA TYR A 9 21.04 16.44 -32.96
C TYR A 9 22.30 15.60 -32.71
N GLN A 10 23.48 16.21 -32.65
CA GLN A 10 24.72 15.49 -32.29
C GLN A 10 24.73 15.12 -30.81
N ALA A 11 24.29 16.03 -29.93
CA ALA A 11 24.20 15.76 -28.50
C ALA A 11 23.10 14.75 -28.15
N ALA A 12 21.98 14.75 -28.90
CA ALA A 12 20.90 13.78 -28.74
C ALA A 12 21.30 12.36 -29.21
N ALA A 13 22.26 12.26 -30.13
CA ALA A 13 22.82 10.99 -30.57
C ALA A 13 23.92 10.44 -29.63
N ASP A 14 24.47 11.28 -28.74
CA ASP A 14 25.47 10.89 -27.76
C ASP A 14 24.80 10.28 -26.52
N GLY A 15 24.86 8.96 -26.39
CA GLY A 15 24.28 8.23 -25.27
C GLY A 15 24.92 8.52 -23.90
N MET A 16 26.08 9.19 -23.86
CA MET A 16 26.69 9.68 -22.61
C MET A 16 26.02 10.98 -22.15
N LEU A 17 25.62 11.84 -23.07
CA LEU A 17 24.97 13.13 -22.78
C LEU A 17 23.45 13.01 -22.69
N MET A 18 22.85 12.17 -23.54
CA MET A 18 21.43 11.87 -23.58
C MET A 18 21.22 10.35 -23.64
N PRO A 19 21.37 9.65 -22.51
CA PRO A 19 21.11 8.22 -22.46
C PRO A 19 19.65 7.95 -22.84
N SER A 20 19.44 6.93 -23.67
CA SER A 20 18.09 6.51 -24.02
C SER A 20 17.37 5.95 -22.80
N TYR A 21 16.03 5.98 -22.82
CA TYR A 21 15.21 5.38 -21.77
C TYR A 21 15.60 3.92 -21.48
N SER A 22 15.94 3.14 -22.52
CA SER A 22 16.36 1.75 -22.36
C SER A 22 17.66 1.61 -21.56
N VAL A 23 18.63 2.50 -21.80
CA VAL A 23 19.90 2.51 -21.05
C VAL A 23 19.63 2.84 -19.59
N VAL A 24 18.83 3.87 -19.32
CA VAL A 24 18.48 4.28 -17.95
C VAL A 24 17.69 3.17 -17.23
N SER A 25 16.70 2.55 -17.89
CA SER A 25 15.90 1.46 -17.30
C SER A 25 16.76 0.25 -16.96
N LYS A 26 17.65 -0.18 -17.87
CA LYS A 26 18.55 -1.32 -17.63
C LYS A 26 19.57 -1.03 -16.53
N LEU A 27 20.08 0.19 -16.45
CA LEU A 27 20.98 0.60 -15.37
C LEU A 27 20.25 0.57 -14.03
N PHE A 28 19.04 1.13 -13.97
CA PHE A 28 18.19 1.08 -12.79
C PHE A 28 17.89 -0.37 -12.38
N GLU A 29 17.46 -1.22 -13.30
CA GLU A 29 17.15 -2.63 -13.03
C GLU A 29 18.37 -3.37 -12.48
N LYS A 30 19.54 -3.18 -13.08
CA LYS A 30 20.80 -3.79 -12.62
C LYS A 30 21.19 -3.34 -11.22
N GLU A 31 21.13 -2.03 -10.95
CA GLU A 31 21.52 -1.46 -9.65
C GLU A 31 20.51 -1.79 -8.55
N TYR A 32 19.21 -1.78 -8.88
CA TYR A 32 18.15 -2.19 -7.98
C TYR A 32 18.30 -3.66 -7.63
N SER A 33 18.46 -4.55 -8.62
CA SER A 33 18.61 -5.98 -8.36
C SER A 33 19.84 -6.34 -7.54
N ARG A 34 20.92 -5.57 -7.70
CA ARG A 34 22.11 -5.71 -6.86
C ARG A 34 21.85 -5.35 -5.39
N THR A 35 20.96 -4.40 -5.13
CA THR A 35 20.76 -3.81 -3.78
C THR A 35 19.56 -4.41 -3.05
N PHE A 36 18.46 -4.63 -3.78
CA PHE A 36 17.13 -4.97 -3.24
C PHE A 36 16.58 -6.29 -3.80
N GLY A 37 17.28 -6.95 -4.74
CA GLY A 37 16.83 -8.19 -5.36
C GLY A 37 15.80 -7.98 -6.48
N SER A 38 14.97 -9.00 -6.72
CA SER A 38 14.02 -8.98 -7.84
C SER A 38 12.99 -7.86 -7.71
N ILE A 39 12.73 -7.15 -8.80
CA ILE A 39 11.74 -6.06 -8.86
C ILE A 39 10.30 -6.59 -8.91
N SER A 40 10.11 -7.82 -9.39
CA SER A 40 8.81 -8.43 -9.61
C SER A 40 8.88 -9.95 -9.48
N GLY A 41 7.72 -10.59 -9.35
CA GLY A 41 7.59 -12.05 -9.26
C GLY A 41 8.03 -12.60 -7.92
N ASP A 42 8.35 -13.90 -7.89
CA ASP A 42 8.55 -14.66 -6.65
C ASP A 42 9.66 -14.08 -5.76
N GLY A 43 10.79 -13.68 -6.33
CA GLY A 43 11.89 -13.10 -5.54
C GLY A 43 11.55 -11.75 -4.88
N MET A 44 10.61 -10.97 -5.45
CA MET A 44 10.11 -9.76 -4.79
C MET A 44 9.21 -10.14 -3.61
N ILE A 45 8.36 -11.15 -3.79
CA ILE A 45 7.41 -11.62 -2.77
C ILE A 45 8.18 -12.21 -1.57
N GLU A 46 9.19 -13.04 -1.82
CA GLU A 46 10.08 -13.56 -0.78
C GLU A 46 10.73 -12.43 0.03
N ASN A 47 11.21 -11.38 -0.64
CA ASN A 47 11.80 -10.22 0.04
C ASN A 47 10.77 -9.47 0.88
N VAL A 48 9.54 -9.30 0.38
CA VAL A 48 8.45 -8.67 1.15
C VAL A 48 8.17 -9.50 2.41
N GLU A 49 8.02 -10.81 2.29
CA GLU A 49 7.75 -11.68 3.45
C GLU A 49 8.86 -11.58 4.51
N ILE A 50 10.13 -11.59 4.10
CA ILE A 50 11.28 -11.40 5.00
C ILE A 50 11.20 -10.04 5.72
N LEU A 51 10.91 -8.96 5.00
CA LEU A 51 10.79 -7.62 5.57
C LEU A 51 9.61 -7.52 6.55
N LEU A 52 8.47 -8.14 6.24
CA LEU A 52 7.31 -8.17 7.13
C LEU A 52 7.59 -8.98 8.39
N GLN A 53 8.29 -10.10 8.29
CA GLN A 53 8.68 -10.91 9.45
C GLN A 53 9.62 -10.13 10.38
N ASP A 54 10.66 -9.48 9.84
CA ASP A 54 11.56 -8.62 10.61
C ASP A 54 10.78 -7.48 11.29
N TYR A 55 9.87 -6.86 10.56
CA TYR A 55 9.04 -5.78 11.06
C TYR A 55 8.17 -6.21 12.25
N VAL A 56 7.48 -7.34 12.14
CA VAL A 56 6.64 -7.89 13.21
C VAL A 56 7.49 -8.29 14.42
N ALA A 57 8.65 -8.92 14.20
CA ALA A 57 9.53 -9.36 15.28
C ALA A 57 10.18 -8.19 16.04
N ASN A 58 10.61 -7.15 15.34
CA ASN A 58 11.51 -6.14 15.89
C ASN A 58 10.91 -4.75 16.08
N LYS A 59 9.75 -4.44 15.47
CA LYS A 59 9.15 -3.09 15.51
C LYS A 59 7.85 -3.01 16.31
N GLY A 60 7.29 -4.13 16.75
CA GLY A 60 6.06 -4.18 17.55
C GLY A 60 4.80 -3.76 16.79
N GLY A 61 4.88 -3.72 15.45
CA GLY A 61 3.71 -3.57 14.59
C GLY A 61 3.10 -4.93 14.25
N LYS A 62 2.02 -4.92 13.47
CA LYS A 62 1.47 -6.11 12.83
C LYS A 62 1.54 -5.92 11.33
N ALA A 63 1.90 -6.96 10.60
CA ALA A 63 1.87 -6.93 9.15
C ALA A 63 1.62 -8.33 8.61
N LYS A 64 1.06 -8.42 7.40
CA LYS A 64 0.76 -9.69 6.76
C LYS A 64 0.78 -9.54 5.24
N PHE A 65 1.43 -10.47 4.57
CA PHE A 65 1.29 -10.72 3.13
C PHE A 65 0.36 -11.92 2.96
N GLN A 66 -0.51 -11.87 1.94
CA GLN A 66 -1.41 -12.98 1.63
C GLN A 66 -1.85 -12.93 0.17
N TYR A 67 -1.89 -14.09 -0.48
CA TYR A 67 -2.60 -14.29 -1.75
C TYR A 67 -4.09 -14.40 -1.51
N THR A 68 -4.89 -13.95 -2.49
CA THR A 68 -6.32 -14.21 -2.51
C THR A 68 -6.62 -15.71 -2.57
N ALA A 69 -7.82 -16.10 -2.18
CA ALA A 69 -8.23 -17.51 -2.12
C ALA A 69 -8.11 -18.23 -3.48
N ASP A 70 -8.23 -17.51 -4.60
CA ASP A 70 -8.03 -18.01 -5.96
C ASP A 70 -6.55 -18.08 -6.39
N GLY A 71 -5.64 -17.51 -5.61
CA GLY A 71 -4.20 -17.43 -5.89
C GLY A 71 -3.82 -16.48 -7.03
N GLU A 72 -4.77 -15.71 -7.57
CA GLU A 72 -4.50 -14.83 -8.72
C GLU A 72 -3.92 -13.47 -8.34
N HIS A 73 -4.29 -12.95 -7.17
CA HIS A 73 -3.95 -11.60 -6.69
C HIS A 73 -3.33 -11.71 -5.29
N TYR A 74 -2.75 -10.63 -4.80
CA TYR A 74 -2.20 -10.58 -3.45
C TYR A 74 -2.36 -9.20 -2.82
N PHE A 75 -2.23 -9.18 -1.50
CA PHE A 75 -2.25 -7.95 -0.74
C PHE A 75 -1.30 -8.01 0.45
N VAL A 76 -0.90 -6.82 0.90
CA VAL A 76 -0.09 -6.58 2.08
C VAL A 76 -0.85 -5.65 3.01
N ILE A 77 -0.89 -5.99 4.28
CA ILE A 77 -1.50 -5.19 5.34
C ILE A 77 -0.40 -4.77 6.30
N LEU A 78 -0.34 -3.48 6.62
CA LEU A 78 0.64 -2.93 7.54
C LEU A 78 -0.04 -2.08 8.63
N CYS A 79 0.05 -2.56 9.86
CA CYS A 79 -0.38 -1.85 11.06
C CYS A 79 0.85 -1.45 11.88
N THR A 80 1.24 -0.19 11.78
CA THR A 80 2.33 0.35 12.59
C THR A 80 1.99 0.43 14.06
N PRO A 81 2.98 0.49 14.97
CA PRO A 81 2.71 0.73 16.39
C PRO A 81 1.88 2.01 16.62
N MET A 82 2.02 3.00 15.74
CA MET A 82 1.19 4.21 15.80
C MET A 82 -0.25 3.92 15.39
N ILE A 83 -0.48 3.22 14.28
CA ILE A 83 -1.80 2.75 13.84
C ILE A 83 -2.51 1.95 14.95
N LEU A 84 -1.82 0.99 15.56
CA LEU A 84 -2.37 0.17 16.64
C LEU A 84 -2.75 1.01 17.87
N ARG A 85 -1.93 2.01 18.23
CA ARG A 85 -2.26 2.96 19.30
C ARG A 85 -3.43 3.86 18.93
N THR A 86 -3.56 4.29 17.67
CA THR A 86 -4.70 5.07 17.21
C THR A 86 -5.99 4.30 17.45
N HIS A 87 -6.03 3.04 17.00
CA HIS A 87 -7.17 2.15 17.24
C HIS A 87 -7.50 1.98 18.73
N GLU A 88 -6.52 1.86 19.61
CA GLU A 88 -6.75 1.62 21.03
C GLU A 88 -7.16 2.89 21.80
N ARG A 89 -6.61 4.06 21.43
CA ARG A 89 -6.65 5.26 22.27
C ARG A 89 -7.50 6.40 21.73
N ILE A 90 -7.84 6.38 20.44
CA ILE A 90 -8.56 7.47 19.79
C ILE A 90 -10.01 7.06 19.61
N VAL A 91 -10.91 7.69 20.38
CA VAL A 91 -12.35 7.39 20.33
C VAL A 91 -12.93 7.61 18.94
N GLN A 92 -12.44 8.62 18.22
CA GLN A 92 -12.87 8.94 16.85
C GLN A 92 -12.67 7.78 15.88
N ALA A 93 -11.71 6.89 16.13
CA ALA A 93 -11.54 5.68 15.34
C ALA A 93 -12.82 4.83 15.32
N SER A 94 -13.58 4.81 16.42
CA SER A 94 -14.87 4.12 16.53
C SER A 94 -16.06 4.92 15.98
N GLU A 95 -15.88 6.21 15.70
CA GLU A 95 -16.94 7.09 15.23
C GLU A 95 -16.91 7.19 13.71
N VAL A 96 -15.77 7.59 13.14
CA VAL A 96 -15.62 7.88 11.72
C VAL A 96 -14.29 7.37 11.19
N VAL A 97 -14.36 6.61 10.10
CA VAL A 97 -13.21 6.20 9.30
C VAL A 97 -13.37 6.77 7.90
N MET A 98 -12.37 7.50 7.45
CA MET A 98 -12.26 7.96 6.08
C MET A 98 -11.32 7.03 5.33
N ILE A 99 -11.72 6.57 4.15
CA ILE A 99 -10.95 5.69 3.29
C ILE A 99 -10.65 6.44 2.00
N ASP A 100 -9.36 6.51 1.67
CA ASP A 100 -8.91 6.97 0.37
C ASP A 100 -7.98 5.93 -0.24
N ALA A 101 -7.91 5.92 -1.56
CA ALA A 101 -7.11 4.96 -2.29
C ALA A 101 -6.29 5.65 -3.37
N SER A 102 -5.04 5.25 -3.49
CA SER A 102 -4.17 5.74 -4.54
C SER A 102 -4.61 5.25 -5.93
N GLY A 103 -4.16 5.92 -6.98
CA GLY A 103 -4.07 5.27 -8.30
C GLY A 103 -2.96 4.21 -8.31
N GLY A 104 -2.69 3.60 -9.48
CA GLY A 104 -1.54 2.71 -9.66
C GLY A 104 -0.23 3.44 -9.34
N VAL A 105 0.42 3.08 -8.23
CA VAL A 105 1.58 3.81 -7.69
C VAL A 105 2.92 3.42 -8.30
N ASP A 106 2.98 2.29 -9.00
CA ASP A 106 4.21 1.76 -9.58
C ASP A 106 3.99 1.04 -10.92
N LYS A 107 5.06 0.43 -11.44
CA LYS A 107 5.03 -0.31 -12.72
C LYS A 107 4.11 -1.52 -12.69
N GLN A 108 3.88 -2.11 -11.51
CA GLN A 108 2.98 -3.24 -11.30
C GLN A 108 1.54 -2.78 -11.03
N ARG A 109 1.31 -1.46 -10.98
CA ARG A 109 0.01 -0.82 -10.74
C ARG A 109 -0.59 -1.20 -9.38
N HIS A 110 0.26 -1.36 -8.37
CA HIS A 110 -0.23 -1.53 -7.01
C HIS A 110 -1.10 -0.35 -6.60
N ARG A 111 -2.08 -0.63 -5.76
CA ARG A 111 -2.98 0.35 -5.15
C ARG A 111 -2.78 0.33 -3.65
N ILE A 112 -2.79 1.50 -3.03
CA ILE A 112 -2.67 1.65 -1.58
C ILE A 112 -3.97 2.27 -1.08
N TYR A 113 -4.66 1.57 -0.20
CA TYR A 113 -5.76 2.09 0.59
C TYR A 113 -5.23 2.61 1.92
N PHE A 114 -5.68 3.80 2.27
CA PHE A 114 -5.40 4.47 3.54
C PHE A 114 -6.71 4.74 4.26
N CYS A 115 -6.91 4.06 5.39
CA CYS A 115 -7.94 4.43 6.35
C CYS A 115 -7.36 5.41 7.36
N VAL A 116 -8.09 6.49 7.62
CA VAL A 116 -7.74 7.49 8.62
C VAL A 116 -8.96 7.86 9.45
N THR A 117 -8.72 8.33 10.68
CA THR A 117 -9.76 8.93 11.51
C THR A 117 -9.42 10.39 11.78
N PRO A 118 -10.41 11.30 11.74
CA PRO A 118 -10.18 12.69 12.09
C PRO A 118 -9.91 12.84 13.59
N CYS A 119 -9.01 13.73 13.95
CA CYS A 119 -8.75 14.14 15.33
C CYS A 119 -8.38 15.63 15.37
N VAL A 120 -8.18 16.17 16.58
CA VAL A 120 -7.80 17.58 16.78
C VAL A 120 -6.47 17.97 16.13
N ALA A 121 -5.59 17.00 15.86
CA ALA A 121 -4.30 17.19 15.23
C ALA A 121 -4.31 16.93 13.70
N GLY A 122 -5.48 16.71 13.11
CA GLY A 122 -5.63 16.31 11.71
C GLY A 122 -6.07 14.85 11.57
N ALA A 123 -5.60 14.15 10.53
CA ALA A 123 -5.96 12.76 10.28
C ALA A 123 -4.92 11.80 10.85
N LEU A 124 -5.35 10.82 11.66
CA LEU A 124 -4.50 9.75 12.17
C LEU A 124 -4.78 8.46 11.39
N PRO A 125 -3.74 7.71 10.98
CA PRO A 125 -3.94 6.49 10.22
C PRO A 125 -4.46 5.35 11.08
N LEU A 126 -5.26 4.50 10.44
CA LEU A 126 -5.86 3.29 10.96
C LEU A 126 -5.44 2.06 10.16
N ASP A 127 -5.07 2.20 8.88
CA ASP A 127 -4.44 1.11 8.15
C ASP A 127 -3.57 1.61 7.00
N ILE A 128 -2.85 0.65 6.44
CA ILE A 128 -2.24 0.73 5.12
C ILE A 128 -2.47 -0.65 4.49
N ILE A 129 -3.26 -0.70 3.43
CA ILE A 129 -3.52 -1.93 2.66
C ILE A 129 -2.99 -1.71 1.25
N ILE A 130 -2.07 -2.56 0.81
CA ILE A 130 -1.50 -2.52 -0.53
C ILE A 130 -2.04 -3.73 -1.29
N THR A 131 -2.59 -3.52 -2.48
CA THR A 131 -3.10 -4.59 -3.35
C THR A 131 -2.47 -4.50 -4.73
N ASP A 132 -2.33 -5.62 -5.43
CA ASP A 132 -1.94 -5.65 -6.85
C ASP A 132 -3.15 -5.49 -7.81
N SER A 133 -4.35 -5.28 -7.26
CA SER A 133 -5.61 -5.37 -7.98
C SER A 133 -6.66 -4.37 -7.51
N GLU A 134 -7.50 -3.91 -8.43
CA GLU A 134 -8.68 -3.04 -8.19
C GLU A 134 -10.00 -3.82 -8.17
N LYS A 135 -9.94 -5.15 -8.08
CA LYS A 135 -11.12 -6.00 -7.96
C LYS A 135 -11.72 -5.86 -6.55
N GLU A 136 -13.05 -5.76 -6.49
CA GLU A 136 -13.78 -5.72 -5.22
C GLU A 136 -13.48 -6.95 -4.34
N SER A 137 -13.41 -8.14 -4.93
CA SER A 137 -13.14 -9.39 -4.19
C SER A 137 -11.79 -9.36 -3.47
N VAL A 138 -10.76 -8.79 -4.10
CA VAL A 138 -9.42 -8.66 -3.51
C VAL A 138 -9.48 -7.72 -2.31
N PHE A 139 -10.20 -6.60 -2.43
CA PHE A 139 -10.35 -5.67 -1.32
C PHE A 139 -11.19 -6.23 -0.17
N VAL A 140 -12.23 -7.04 -0.44
CA VAL A 140 -13.00 -7.77 0.58
C VAL A 140 -12.10 -8.69 1.39
N GLU A 141 -11.28 -9.51 0.72
CA GLU A 141 -10.34 -10.42 1.41
C GLU A 141 -9.28 -9.66 2.20
N ALA A 142 -8.78 -8.55 1.67
CA ALA A 142 -7.83 -7.69 2.37
C ALA A 142 -8.44 -7.06 3.63
N LEU A 143 -9.67 -6.52 3.54
CA LEU A 143 -10.40 -5.96 4.69
C LEU A 143 -10.71 -7.01 5.75
N GLN A 144 -11.10 -8.22 5.34
CA GLN A 144 -11.33 -9.34 6.26
C GLN A 144 -10.04 -9.70 7.00
N CYS A 145 -8.93 -9.85 6.27
CA CYS A 145 -7.62 -10.15 6.84
C CYS A 145 -7.13 -9.02 7.76
N PHE A 146 -7.41 -7.76 7.43
CA PHE A 146 -7.10 -6.61 8.28
C PHE A 146 -7.86 -6.66 9.59
N LYS A 147 -9.18 -6.90 9.53
CA LYS A 147 -10.04 -7.02 10.71
C LYS A 147 -9.57 -8.11 11.67
N GLU A 148 -9.13 -9.25 11.14
CA GLU A 148 -8.56 -10.36 11.92
C GLU A 148 -7.18 -10.02 12.52
N LEU A 149 -6.39 -9.20 11.83
CA LEU A 149 -5.08 -8.77 12.30
C LEU A 149 -5.19 -7.78 13.48
N LEU A 150 -6.26 -6.99 13.55
CA LEU A 150 -6.47 -6.01 14.60
C LEU A 150 -6.64 -6.64 16.00
N PRO A 151 -6.19 -5.98 17.07
CA PRO A 151 -6.45 -6.43 18.44
C PRO A 151 -7.93 -6.26 18.82
N SER A 152 -8.39 -6.95 19.86
CA SER A 152 -9.75 -6.79 20.43
C SER A 152 -10.01 -5.38 20.98
N SER A 153 -8.96 -4.61 21.25
CA SER A 153 -9.06 -3.19 21.62
C SER A 153 -9.26 -2.25 20.42
N ALA A 154 -9.30 -2.78 19.19
CA ALA A 154 -9.39 -1.93 18.01
C ALA A 154 -10.72 -1.17 17.91
N PHE A 155 -10.63 0.01 17.28
CA PHE A 155 -11.73 0.97 17.16
C PHE A 155 -12.31 1.29 18.54
N TYR A 156 -11.44 1.69 19.47
CA TYR A 156 -11.78 1.98 20.86
C TYR A 156 -12.60 0.84 21.51
N SER A 157 -12.16 -0.40 21.28
CA SER A 157 -12.81 -1.64 21.71
C SER A 157 -14.21 -1.91 21.13
N GLN A 158 -14.65 -1.17 20.11
CA GLN A 158 -15.91 -1.43 19.40
C GLN A 158 -15.74 -2.41 18.23
N GLN A 159 -14.51 -2.66 17.76
CA GLN A 159 -14.17 -3.53 16.63
C GLN A 159 -14.69 -3.05 15.24
N TYR A 160 -15.46 -1.98 15.19
CA TYR A 160 -15.92 -1.33 13.97
C TYR A 160 -16.18 0.17 14.22
N PRO A 161 -16.13 1.01 13.17
CA PRO A 161 -16.58 2.40 13.26
C PRO A 161 -18.07 2.53 12.97
N GLN A 162 -18.70 3.61 13.44
CA GLN A 162 -20.10 3.91 13.15
C GLN A 162 -20.32 4.37 11.70
N ILE A 163 -19.36 5.13 11.15
CA ILE A 163 -19.46 5.72 9.83
C ILE A 163 -18.17 5.45 9.04
N PHE A 164 -18.34 4.98 7.81
CA PHE A 164 -17.30 5.01 6.78
C PHE A 164 -17.57 6.15 5.80
N LEU A 165 -16.54 6.93 5.51
CA LEU A 165 -16.53 7.95 4.47
C LEU A 165 -15.51 7.53 3.42
N THR A 166 -15.97 7.24 2.21
CA THR A 166 -15.13 6.87 1.06
C THR A 166 -15.49 7.78 -0.11
N ASN A 167 -14.67 7.73 -1.16
CA ASN A 167 -15.04 8.27 -2.46
C ASN A 167 -16.28 7.53 -3.01
N ILE A 168 -16.88 8.05 -4.09
CA ILE A 168 -18.04 7.42 -4.75
C ILE A 168 -17.59 6.20 -5.58
N ASP A 169 -16.79 5.30 -4.98
CA ASP A 169 -16.40 4.03 -5.56
C ASP A 169 -17.34 2.93 -5.05
N LEU A 170 -18.18 2.43 -5.94
CA LEU A 170 -19.16 1.39 -5.62
C LEU A 170 -18.51 0.08 -5.14
N LYS A 171 -17.30 -0.23 -5.59
CA LYS A 171 -16.58 -1.45 -5.17
C LYS A 171 -16.11 -1.30 -3.73
N GLU A 172 -15.54 -0.15 -3.37
CA GLU A 172 -15.11 0.14 -2.00
C GLU A 172 -16.32 0.09 -1.06
N ILE A 173 -17.41 0.79 -1.41
CA ILE A 173 -18.66 0.79 -0.63
C ILE A 173 -19.20 -0.63 -0.46
N SER A 174 -19.28 -1.41 -1.53
CA SER A 174 -19.76 -2.80 -1.50
C SER A 174 -18.87 -3.68 -0.61
N ALA A 175 -17.54 -3.55 -0.72
CA ALA A 175 -16.59 -4.32 0.06
C ALA A 175 -16.70 -4.01 1.56
N ILE A 176 -16.79 -2.73 1.92
CA ILE A 176 -16.97 -2.29 3.32
C ILE A 176 -18.25 -2.87 3.89
N ASN A 177 -19.37 -2.79 3.16
CA ASN A 177 -20.65 -3.34 3.60
C ASN A 177 -20.58 -4.86 3.83
N LYS A 178 -19.84 -5.61 3.01
CA LYS A 178 -19.68 -7.06 3.20
C LYS A 178 -18.92 -7.45 4.47
N ILE A 179 -18.07 -6.58 4.99
CA ILE A 179 -17.18 -6.86 6.14
C ILE A 179 -17.71 -6.27 7.45
N TYR A 180 -18.41 -5.14 7.38
CA TYR A 180 -18.82 -4.35 8.54
C TYR A 180 -20.34 -4.16 8.69
N SER A 181 -21.17 -4.67 7.77
CA SER A 181 -22.64 -4.80 7.96
C SER A 181 -23.01 -6.18 8.49
#